data_AF-A0A954I8I6-F1
#
_entry.id   AF-A0A954I8I6-F1
#
_cell.length_a   1.000
_cell.length_b   1.000
_cell.length_c   1.000
_cell.angle_alpha   90.00
_cell.angle_beta   90.00
_cell.angle_gamma   90.00
#
_symmetry.space_group_name_H-M   'P 1'
#
loop_
_entity.id
_entity.type
_entity.pdbx_description
1 polymer ?
#
loop_
_entity_poly.entity_id
_entity_poly.type
_entity_poly.pdbx_seq_one_letter_code
_entity_poly.pdbx_strand_id
1 'polypeptide(L)'
;ADVIECVSSRPDFAILVYPVITMGETTHGGTKANLLGPNPPPELLKLYSNEQQVTDQTPPMFLAHALDDKPVPPENSQLLFAALQQHGIPSKYLELPSGGHGLNGYQGPMWDAWQTQSLEWLNALHAMPSAEWTPEKQSESEFTGRKLDTYHHGTKPSWGYTEPQRDTFLVLHPKQPRDNAPLYVVLHSAGHDVHSCLECTKTVGNHDIYHAPDDFFALYLDCRANKGDWWWGIEKYKGSEVSPTEKRVMDTIQWVMKQYGIDENRVYLCGNSMGGSGTLGLGVRHGDVFAAVKANVPAGVEHVSSRMHFSSEEAPADVMFPDPPVVIDYSAQNDRWSKGHDEFTRAMNARRYPLFMYWGPFGHANNHANILKVNDLINSLDWLNIRKNEAYPVFTNGSSNDELPWPDHTDSSQSGQINGFFRWSNVKETDDSVEMTIQLISPTELTTSFRIPTESTADISVRRLQSMKVAPRSRWNWSFGAASGTVRADTTGCITIPRLKVTRDPVDLLIKSSP
;
A
#
# COMPACT_ATOMS: atom_id res chain seq x y z
N ALA A 1 -3.47 27.00 -0.32
CA ALA A 1 -4.87 26.68 0.01
C ALA A 1 -4.91 26.15 1.44
N ASP A 2 -5.99 26.40 2.17
CA ASP A 2 -6.17 25.83 3.52
C ASP A 2 -6.21 24.30 3.42
N VAL A 3 -5.49 23.61 4.31
CA VAL A 3 -5.35 22.14 4.36
C VAL A 3 -6.72 21.45 4.52
N ILE A 4 -7.71 22.15 5.08
CA ILE A 4 -9.08 21.65 5.24
C ILE A 4 -9.83 21.63 3.89
N GLU A 5 -9.53 22.53 2.95
CA GLU A 5 -10.25 22.62 1.67
C GLU A 5 -9.83 21.56 0.65
N CYS A 6 -8.68 20.89 0.84
CA CYS A 6 -8.15 19.90 -0.09
C CYS A 6 -8.57 18.46 0.21
N VAL A 7 -9.23 18.22 1.36
CA VAL A 7 -9.77 16.91 1.74
C VAL A 7 -11.27 16.91 1.50
N SER A 8 -11.76 15.89 0.80
CA SER A 8 -13.20 15.63 0.71
C SER A 8 -13.78 15.58 2.14
N SER A 9 -14.60 16.56 2.49
CA SER A 9 -15.28 16.60 3.80
C SER A 9 -16.42 15.57 3.90
N ARG A 10 -16.57 14.69 2.92
CA ARG A 10 -17.54 13.59 2.90
C ARG A 10 -16.96 12.38 3.65
N PRO A 11 -17.59 11.92 4.74
CA PRO A 11 -17.15 10.71 5.44
C PRO A 11 -17.53 9.44 4.67
N ASP A 12 -16.84 8.33 4.92
CA ASP A 12 -17.15 7.02 4.29
C ASP A 12 -18.47 6.42 4.81
N PHE A 13 -18.83 6.71 6.06
CA PHE A 13 -20.11 6.39 6.70
C PHE A 13 -20.36 7.35 7.86
N ALA A 14 -21.59 7.38 8.40
CA ALA A 14 -21.91 8.10 9.63
C ALA A 14 -22.66 7.22 10.64
N ILE A 15 -22.37 7.40 11.93
CA ILE A 15 -23.14 6.83 13.04
C ILE A 15 -23.70 8.00 13.85
N LEU A 16 -25.02 8.16 13.84
CA LEU A 16 -25.72 9.27 14.47
C LEU A 16 -26.57 8.75 15.64
N VAL A 17 -26.31 9.24 16.85
CA VAL A 17 -27.00 8.81 18.06
C VAL A 17 -27.80 10.00 18.61
N TYR A 18 -29.12 9.86 18.70
CA TYR A 18 -30.11 10.91 19.05
C TYR A 18 -29.86 12.28 18.36
N PRO A 19 -29.68 12.32 17.02
CA PRO A 19 -29.28 13.54 16.32
C PRO A 19 -30.41 14.58 16.22
N VAL A 20 -30.04 15.86 16.29
CA VAL A 20 -30.88 16.97 15.80
C VAL A 20 -30.66 17.08 14.29
N ILE A 21 -31.70 16.83 13.51
CA ILE A 21 -31.62 16.75 12.03
C ILE A 21 -32.35 17.91 11.37
N THR A 22 -33.61 18.11 11.75
CA THR A 22 -34.45 19.13 11.11
C THR A 22 -34.38 20.43 11.89
N MET A 23 -34.39 21.55 11.18
CA MET A 23 -34.53 22.90 11.77
C MET A 23 -35.98 23.42 11.68
N GLY A 24 -36.92 22.53 11.30
CA GLY A 24 -38.36 22.78 11.24
C GLY A 24 -39.05 22.79 12.61
N GLU A 25 -40.31 22.33 12.64
CA GLU A 25 -41.15 22.37 13.85
C GLU A 25 -40.70 21.39 14.95
N THR A 26 -40.16 20.23 14.59
CA THR A 26 -39.73 19.16 15.52
C THR A 26 -38.26 19.26 15.92
N THR A 27 -37.65 20.44 15.74
CA THR A 27 -36.25 20.69 16.09
C THR A 27 -36.03 20.83 17.61
N HIS A 28 -34.78 20.69 18.05
CA HIS A 28 -34.39 21.13 19.40
C HIS A 28 -34.17 22.64 19.40
N GLY A 29 -35.14 23.38 19.95
CA GLY A 29 -35.15 24.85 19.91
C GLY A 29 -33.89 25.52 20.47
N GLY A 30 -33.29 24.95 21.52
CA GLY A 30 -32.03 25.44 22.08
C GLY A 30 -30.85 25.30 21.12
N THR A 31 -30.72 24.16 20.43
CA THR A 31 -29.68 23.94 19.42
C THR A 31 -29.86 24.89 18.25
N LYS A 32 -31.10 25.01 17.74
CA LYS A 32 -31.43 25.93 16.65
C LYS A 32 -31.08 27.38 16.98
N ALA A 33 -31.45 27.85 18.18
CA ALA A 33 -31.15 29.21 18.61
C ALA A 33 -29.64 29.46 18.78
N ASN A 34 -28.91 28.49 19.33
CA ASN A 34 -27.46 28.59 19.50
C ASN A 34 -26.70 28.55 18.17
N LEU A 35 -27.15 27.75 17.22
CA LEU A 35 -26.48 27.57 15.93
C LEU A 35 -26.82 28.68 14.93
N LEU A 36 -28.10 29.06 14.85
CA LEU A 36 -28.61 29.94 13.78
C LEU A 36 -29.08 31.32 14.29
N GLY A 37 -29.05 31.54 15.61
CA GLY A 37 -29.58 32.75 16.23
C GLY A 37 -31.10 32.73 16.41
N PRO A 38 -31.69 33.82 16.96
CA PRO A 38 -33.10 33.84 17.35
C PRO A 38 -34.08 33.94 16.16
N ASN A 39 -33.66 34.52 15.04
CA ASN A 39 -34.50 34.74 13.85
C ASN A 39 -33.77 34.35 12.56
N PRO A 40 -33.48 33.05 12.36
CA PRO A 40 -32.75 32.59 11.18
C PRO A 40 -33.60 32.74 9.91
N PRO A 41 -33.02 33.20 8.79
CA PRO A 41 -33.73 33.25 7.51
C PRO A 41 -34.17 31.85 7.04
N PRO A 42 -35.29 31.74 6.29
CA PRO A 42 -35.82 30.45 5.82
C PRO A 42 -34.81 29.60 5.03
N GLU A 43 -33.92 30.24 4.28
CA GLU A 43 -32.89 29.57 3.50
C GLU A 43 -31.88 28.81 4.38
N LEU A 44 -31.51 29.39 5.54
CA LEU A 44 -30.63 28.71 6.51
C LEU A 44 -31.36 27.56 7.21
N LEU A 45 -32.66 27.73 7.51
CA LEU A 45 -33.46 26.62 8.05
C LEU A 45 -33.46 25.44 7.09
N LYS A 46 -33.63 25.69 5.80
CA LYS A 46 -33.59 24.66 4.77
C LYS A 46 -32.19 24.03 4.66
N LEU A 47 -31.14 24.85 4.60
CA LEU A 47 -29.76 24.39 4.45
C LEU A 47 -29.32 23.46 5.60
N TYR A 48 -29.68 23.81 6.84
CA TYR A 48 -29.31 23.04 8.03
C TYR A 48 -30.35 21.97 8.43
N SER A 49 -31.38 21.76 7.62
CA SER A 49 -32.28 20.61 7.75
C SER A 49 -31.74 19.46 6.91
N ASN A 50 -30.93 18.59 7.54
CA ASN A 50 -30.10 17.61 6.82
C ASN A 50 -30.92 16.56 6.06
N GLU A 51 -32.17 16.30 6.45
CA GLU A 51 -33.09 15.43 5.71
C GLU A 51 -33.41 15.97 4.31
N GLN A 52 -33.25 17.27 4.08
CA GLN A 52 -33.50 17.93 2.79
C GLN A 52 -32.24 18.06 1.93
N GLN A 53 -31.08 17.64 2.45
CA GLN A 53 -29.77 17.74 1.80
C GLN A 53 -29.23 16.36 1.36
N VAL A 54 -30.03 15.31 1.47
CA VAL A 54 -29.64 13.96 1.03
C VAL A 54 -29.50 13.94 -0.50
N THR A 55 -28.41 13.37 -0.98
CA THR A 55 -28.10 13.20 -2.40
C THR A 55 -27.47 11.82 -2.62
N ASP A 56 -27.22 11.45 -3.88
CA ASP A 56 -26.55 10.19 -4.21
C ASP A 56 -25.08 10.13 -3.73
N GLN A 57 -24.52 11.27 -3.29
CA GLN A 57 -23.20 11.35 -2.66
C GLN A 57 -23.26 11.25 -1.14
N THR A 58 -24.45 11.19 -0.54
CA THR A 58 -24.61 11.02 0.91
C THR A 58 -24.06 9.66 1.33
N PRO A 59 -23.21 9.60 2.37
CA PRO A 59 -22.61 8.33 2.77
C PRO A 59 -23.61 7.42 3.49
N PRO A 60 -23.35 6.11 3.55
CA PRO A 60 -24.11 5.18 4.38
C PRO A 60 -24.25 5.66 5.83
N MET A 61 -25.42 5.47 6.45
CA MET A 61 -25.66 5.95 7.81
C MET A 61 -26.36 4.95 8.71
N PHE A 62 -25.88 4.83 9.94
CA PHE A 62 -26.59 4.21 11.05
C PHE A 62 -27.15 5.28 11.97
N LEU A 63 -28.41 5.15 12.38
CA LEU A 63 -29.08 6.03 13.32
C LEU A 63 -29.57 5.22 14.53
N ALA A 64 -29.49 5.78 15.73
CA ALA A 64 -30.15 5.24 16.92
C ALA A 64 -30.83 6.34 17.73
N HIS A 65 -32.07 6.12 18.17
CA HIS A 65 -32.84 7.12 18.90
C HIS A 65 -33.82 6.46 19.88
N ALA A 66 -33.93 7.00 21.10
CA ALA A 66 -34.94 6.57 22.06
C ALA A 66 -36.30 7.21 21.76
N LEU A 67 -37.36 6.41 21.82
CA LEU A 67 -38.74 6.88 21.56
C LEU A 67 -39.27 7.83 22.64
N ASP A 68 -38.67 7.83 23.82
CA ASP A 68 -38.99 8.72 24.93
C ASP A 68 -38.02 9.92 25.06
N ASP A 69 -37.22 10.20 24.04
CA ASP A 69 -36.40 11.42 23.96
C ASP A 69 -37.31 12.65 23.82
N LYS A 70 -37.42 13.42 24.91
CA LYS A 70 -38.22 14.64 24.97
C LYS A 70 -37.46 15.88 24.46
N PRO A 71 -36.15 16.05 24.77
CA PRO A 71 -35.37 17.14 24.19
C PRO A 71 -35.30 17.11 22.67
N VAL A 72 -35.03 15.95 22.08
CA VAL A 72 -34.92 15.78 20.63
C VAL A 72 -35.89 14.68 20.20
N PRO A 73 -37.04 15.02 19.61
CA PRO A 73 -38.01 14.00 19.22
C PRO A 73 -37.41 13.03 18.17
N PRO A 74 -37.71 11.70 18.27
CA PRO A 74 -37.18 10.68 17.36
C PRO A 74 -37.55 10.91 15.89
N GLU A 75 -38.56 11.73 15.62
CA GLU A 75 -38.94 12.22 14.29
C GLU A 75 -37.74 12.80 13.52
N ASN A 76 -36.73 13.36 14.20
CA ASN A 76 -35.49 13.82 13.57
C ASN A 76 -34.77 12.68 12.83
N SER A 77 -34.61 11.53 13.48
CA SER A 77 -33.97 10.37 12.88
C SER A 77 -34.86 9.70 11.86
N GLN A 78 -36.17 9.64 12.11
CA GLN A 78 -37.14 9.07 11.16
C GLN A 78 -37.16 9.84 9.83
N LEU A 79 -37.14 11.17 9.88
CA LEU A 79 -37.12 12.02 8.67
C LEU A 79 -35.85 11.82 7.84
N LEU A 80 -34.66 11.83 8.47
CA LEU A 80 -33.41 11.57 7.76
C LEU A 80 -33.37 10.14 7.19
N PHE A 81 -33.79 9.15 7.98
CA PHE A 81 -33.83 7.77 7.52
C PHE A 81 -34.75 7.59 6.31
N ALA A 82 -35.93 8.20 6.32
CA ALA A 82 -36.84 8.19 5.18
C ALA A 82 -36.20 8.83 3.92
N ALA A 83 -35.49 9.95 4.06
CA ALA A 83 -34.79 10.59 2.95
C ALA A 83 -33.64 9.72 2.40
N LEU A 84 -32.86 9.09 3.28
CA LEU A 84 -31.81 8.14 2.90
C LEU A 84 -32.37 6.94 2.13
N GLN A 85 -33.49 6.37 2.60
CA GLN A 85 -34.18 5.27 1.92
C GLN A 85 -34.70 5.69 0.54
N GLN A 86 -35.25 6.90 0.42
CA GLN A 86 -35.74 7.42 -0.86
C GLN A 86 -34.62 7.55 -1.91
N HIS A 87 -33.39 7.85 -1.50
CA HIS A 87 -32.20 7.93 -2.35
C HIS A 87 -31.46 6.60 -2.51
N GLY A 88 -31.96 5.50 -1.92
CA GLY A 88 -31.31 4.19 -1.97
C GLY A 88 -29.96 4.15 -1.23
N ILE A 89 -29.73 5.05 -0.28
CA ILE A 89 -28.49 5.09 0.50
C ILE A 89 -28.52 3.99 1.56
N PRO A 90 -27.51 3.11 1.64
CA PRO A 90 -27.43 2.08 2.66
C PRO A 90 -27.56 2.67 4.06
N SER A 91 -28.60 2.28 4.77
CA SER A 91 -28.87 2.88 6.08
C SER A 91 -29.61 1.93 7.00
N LYS A 92 -29.43 2.11 8.32
CA LYS A 92 -30.16 1.38 9.36
C LYS A 92 -30.59 2.38 10.43
N TYR A 93 -31.84 2.28 10.86
CA TYR A 93 -32.36 3.06 11.98
C TYR A 93 -32.80 2.12 13.11
N LEU A 94 -32.21 2.32 14.28
CA LEU A 94 -32.52 1.61 15.51
C LEU A 94 -33.40 2.49 16.41
N GLU A 95 -34.68 2.15 16.47
CA GLU A 95 -35.61 2.70 17.47
C GLU A 95 -35.42 1.97 18.80
N LEU A 96 -35.01 2.71 19.82
CA LEU A 96 -34.85 2.23 21.18
C LEU A 96 -36.14 2.51 21.96
N PRO A 97 -36.73 1.52 22.65
CA PRO A 97 -38.03 1.68 23.30
C PRO A 97 -38.04 2.73 24.44
N SER A 98 -36.88 3.04 25.01
CA SER A 98 -36.72 4.04 26.07
C SER A 98 -35.26 4.51 26.15
N GLY A 99 -34.94 5.38 27.11
CA GLY A 99 -33.58 5.79 27.46
C GLY A 99 -33.33 7.28 27.41
N GLY A 100 -34.29 8.05 26.88
CA GLY A 100 -34.25 9.50 26.75
C GLY A 100 -33.01 10.01 25.99
N HIS A 101 -32.78 11.32 26.11
CA HIS A 101 -31.60 11.98 25.55
C HIS A 101 -30.35 11.52 26.31
N GLY A 102 -29.51 10.69 25.68
CA GLY A 102 -28.32 10.09 26.28
C GLY A 102 -28.43 8.61 26.66
N LEU A 103 -29.54 7.94 26.32
CA LEU A 103 -29.70 6.48 26.38
C LEU A 103 -29.30 5.86 27.73
N ASN A 104 -29.78 6.44 28.83
CA ASN A 104 -29.45 6.07 30.22
C ASN A 104 -28.03 6.41 30.72
N GLY A 105 -27.33 7.35 30.08
CA GLY A 105 -26.13 7.97 30.65
C GLY A 105 -24.88 7.09 30.60
N TYR A 106 -24.54 6.61 29.40
CA TYR A 106 -23.36 5.79 29.13
C TYR A 106 -23.38 4.36 29.71
N GLN A 107 -24.53 3.88 30.18
CA GLN A 107 -24.68 2.54 30.75
C GLN A 107 -26.09 1.98 30.55
N GLY A 108 -26.22 0.65 30.58
CA GLY A 108 -27.51 -0.04 30.55
C GLY A 108 -27.96 -0.46 29.15
N PRO A 109 -29.12 -1.14 29.05
CA PRO A 109 -29.46 -1.95 27.88
C PRO A 109 -29.60 -1.15 26.58
N MET A 110 -30.03 0.11 26.65
CA MET A 110 -30.18 0.97 25.46
C MET A 110 -28.82 1.51 24.98
N TRP A 111 -27.93 1.81 25.92
CA TRP A 111 -26.55 2.18 25.63
C TRP A 111 -25.79 1.03 24.97
N ASP A 112 -25.92 -0.17 25.51
CA ASP A 112 -25.28 -1.37 24.98
C ASP A 112 -25.85 -1.75 23.60
N ALA A 113 -27.17 -1.58 23.42
CA ALA A 113 -27.86 -1.94 22.19
C ALA A 113 -27.41 -1.12 20.98
N TRP A 114 -27.26 0.22 21.09
CA TRP A 114 -26.83 1.01 19.95
C TRP A 114 -25.38 0.72 19.56
N GLN A 115 -24.50 0.47 20.54
CA GLN A 115 -23.11 0.11 20.26
C GLN A 115 -23.02 -1.23 19.55
N THR A 116 -23.67 -2.25 20.12
CA THR A 116 -23.68 -3.59 19.55
C THR A 116 -24.22 -3.57 18.12
N GLN A 117 -25.37 -2.93 17.90
CA GLN A 117 -26.01 -2.92 16.59
C GLN A 117 -25.33 -2.01 15.57
N SER A 118 -24.62 -0.97 16.00
CA SER A 118 -23.82 -0.15 15.08
C SER A 118 -22.58 -0.90 14.62
N LEU A 119 -21.92 -1.67 15.49
CA LEU A 119 -20.81 -2.55 15.12
C LEU A 119 -21.26 -3.69 14.19
N GLU A 120 -22.39 -4.33 14.48
CA GLU A 120 -22.99 -5.32 13.58
C GLU A 120 -23.31 -4.72 12.21
N TRP A 121 -23.87 -3.51 12.18
CA TRP A 121 -24.15 -2.80 10.95
C TRP A 121 -22.87 -2.43 10.19
N LEU A 122 -21.81 -1.99 10.88
CA LEU A 122 -20.52 -1.72 10.27
C LEU A 122 -19.91 -2.98 9.66
N ASN A 123 -19.93 -4.09 10.38
CA ASN A 123 -19.46 -5.37 9.86
C ASN A 123 -20.28 -5.81 8.64
N ALA A 124 -21.61 -5.63 8.68
CA ALA A 124 -22.48 -5.90 7.53
C ALA A 124 -22.20 -4.95 6.36
N LEU A 125 -21.93 -3.66 6.61
CA LEU A 125 -21.58 -2.66 5.60
C LEU A 125 -20.23 -2.99 4.94
N HIS A 126 -19.26 -3.44 5.72
CA HIS A 126 -17.95 -3.90 5.25
C HIS A 126 -18.05 -5.21 4.47
N ALA A 127 -18.99 -6.08 4.86
CA ALA A 127 -19.29 -7.33 4.17
C ALA A 127 -20.28 -7.17 3.02
N MET A 128 -20.90 -5.99 2.84
CA MET A 128 -21.78 -5.74 1.72
C MET A 128 -20.94 -5.78 0.45
N PRO A 129 -21.27 -6.63 -0.52
CA PRO A 129 -20.53 -6.69 -1.76
C PRO A 129 -20.67 -5.33 -2.45
N SER A 130 -19.60 -4.54 -2.49
CA SER A 130 -19.44 -3.58 -3.58
C SER A 130 -19.59 -4.42 -4.83
N ALA A 131 -20.59 -4.14 -5.70
CA ALA A 131 -20.95 -4.99 -6.84
C ALA A 131 -19.70 -5.67 -7.40
N GLU A 132 -19.51 -6.96 -7.05
CA GLU A 132 -18.19 -7.56 -7.17
C GLU A 132 -17.87 -7.63 -8.64
N TRP A 133 -16.88 -6.84 -9.04
CA TRP A 133 -16.39 -6.89 -10.40
C TRP A 133 -15.87 -8.29 -10.66
N THR A 134 -16.46 -8.95 -11.66
CA THR A 134 -16.08 -10.29 -12.08
C THR A 134 -15.56 -10.21 -13.52
N PRO A 135 -14.31 -10.60 -13.76
CA PRO A 135 -13.74 -10.62 -15.10
C PRO A 135 -14.34 -11.75 -15.95
N GLU A 136 -14.33 -11.58 -17.27
CA GLU A 136 -14.85 -12.56 -18.20
C GLU A 136 -13.75 -13.57 -18.57
N LYS A 137 -13.91 -14.83 -18.16
CA LYS A 137 -12.98 -15.92 -18.56
C LYS A 137 -13.11 -16.19 -20.06
N GLN A 138 -12.03 -16.02 -20.79
CA GLN A 138 -11.97 -16.22 -22.23
C GLN A 138 -11.61 -17.65 -22.59
N SER A 139 -10.58 -18.20 -21.93
CA SER A 139 -10.07 -19.53 -22.24
C SER A 139 -9.26 -20.11 -21.09
N GLU A 140 -9.03 -21.41 -21.18
CA GLU A 140 -8.11 -22.17 -20.35
C GLU A 140 -7.18 -22.94 -21.29
N SER A 141 -5.88 -22.88 -21.03
CA SER A 141 -4.84 -23.51 -21.84
C SER A 141 -3.67 -23.97 -20.97
N GLU A 142 -2.60 -24.44 -21.61
CA GLU A 142 -1.37 -24.85 -20.94
C GLU A 142 -0.20 -24.03 -21.49
N PHE A 143 0.70 -23.63 -20.60
CA PHE A 143 1.91 -22.92 -20.93
C PHE A 143 3.07 -23.44 -20.08
N THR A 144 4.11 -23.99 -20.71
CA THR A 144 5.31 -24.53 -20.04
C THR A 144 5.02 -25.61 -18.98
N GLY A 145 3.99 -26.43 -19.22
CA GLY A 145 3.54 -27.46 -18.29
C GLY A 145 2.74 -26.93 -17.09
N ARG A 146 2.24 -25.69 -17.18
CA ARG A 146 1.42 -25.03 -16.15
C ARG A 146 0.08 -24.65 -16.75
N LYS A 147 -1.00 -24.78 -15.97
CA LYS A 147 -2.34 -24.30 -16.39
C LYS A 147 -2.32 -22.77 -16.54
N LEU A 148 -2.95 -22.28 -17.60
CA LEU A 148 -3.06 -20.86 -17.92
C LEU A 148 -4.53 -20.49 -18.11
N ASP A 149 -5.02 -19.56 -17.29
CA ASP A 149 -6.34 -18.96 -17.47
C ASP A 149 -6.21 -17.58 -18.09
N THR A 150 -7.04 -17.28 -19.10
CA THR A 150 -7.09 -15.98 -19.79
C THR A 150 -8.40 -15.28 -19.50
N TYR A 151 -8.33 -13.99 -19.15
CA TYR A 151 -9.48 -13.17 -18.78
C TYR A 151 -9.48 -11.82 -19.48
N HIS A 152 -10.66 -11.24 -19.66
CA HIS A 152 -10.85 -9.84 -20.01
C HIS A 152 -11.46 -9.07 -18.83
N HIS A 153 -11.07 -7.80 -18.67
CA HIS A 153 -11.52 -7.03 -17.51
C HIS A 153 -13.02 -6.72 -17.52
N GLY A 154 -13.63 -6.31 -18.63
CA GLY A 154 -15.00 -5.79 -18.61
C GLY A 154 -15.07 -4.39 -18.01
N THR A 155 -16.10 -4.07 -17.24
CA THR A 155 -16.30 -2.70 -16.72
C THR A 155 -16.57 -2.69 -15.23
N LYS A 156 -15.91 -1.78 -14.51
CA LYS A 156 -16.27 -1.39 -13.15
C LYS A 156 -16.40 0.14 -13.10
N PRO A 157 -17.60 0.71 -12.88
CA PRO A 157 -17.80 2.16 -12.89
C PRO A 157 -16.86 2.93 -11.95
N SER A 158 -16.51 2.35 -10.79
CA SER A 158 -15.62 2.98 -9.81
C SER A 158 -14.17 3.18 -10.29
N TRP A 159 -13.75 2.51 -11.37
CA TRP A 159 -12.48 2.78 -12.00
C TRP A 159 -12.43 4.16 -12.66
N GLY A 160 -13.56 4.69 -13.12
CA GLY A 160 -13.63 6.02 -13.75
C GLY A 160 -13.18 6.03 -15.22
N TYR A 161 -13.22 4.87 -15.89
CA TYR A 161 -13.05 4.82 -17.34
C TYR A 161 -14.30 5.30 -18.08
N THR A 162 -14.10 6.02 -19.18
CA THR A 162 -15.19 6.41 -20.08
C THR A 162 -15.69 5.26 -20.94
N GLU A 163 -14.80 4.31 -21.26
CA GLU A 163 -15.08 3.15 -22.12
C GLU A 163 -14.89 1.83 -21.34
N PRO A 164 -15.65 0.77 -21.69
CA PRO A 164 -15.43 -0.57 -21.16
C PRO A 164 -14.00 -1.08 -21.35
N GLN A 165 -13.43 -1.68 -20.31
CA GLN A 165 -12.06 -2.16 -20.33
C GLN A 165 -12.00 -3.57 -20.92
N ARG A 166 -11.20 -3.75 -21.97
CA ARG A 166 -11.02 -5.05 -22.65
C ARG A 166 -9.59 -5.56 -22.55
N ASP A 167 -8.77 -4.94 -21.70
CA ASP A 167 -7.41 -5.42 -21.44
C ASP A 167 -7.47 -6.89 -21.01
N THR A 168 -6.53 -7.67 -21.53
CA THR A 168 -6.37 -9.07 -21.16
C THR A 168 -5.52 -9.15 -19.89
N PHE A 169 -5.81 -10.12 -19.04
CA PHE A 169 -4.84 -10.57 -18.05
C PHE A 169 -4.79 -12.09 -18.01
N LEU A 170 -3.63 -12.60 -17.64
CA LEU A 170 -3.34 -14.03 -17.62
C LEU A 170 -3.01 -14.47 -16.20
N VAL A 171 -3.54 -15.62 -15.80
CA VAL A 171 -3.21 -16.26 -14.53
C VAL A 171 -2.57 -17.62 -14.83
N LEU A 172 -1.26 -17.72 -14.60
CA LEU A 172 -0.48 -18.94 -14.72
C LEU A 172 -0.44 -19.64 -13.35
N HIS A 173 -0.96 -20.86 -13.28
CA HIS A 173 -1.06 -21.64 -12.04
C HIS A 173 0.29 -22.21 -11.64
N PRO A 174 0.51 -22.55 -10.35
CA PRO A 174 1.64 -23.38 -9.95
C PRO A 174 1.69 -24.67 -10.77
N LYS A 175 2.89 -25.16 -11.05
CA LYS A 175 3.11 -26.42 -11.76
C LYS A 175 2.57 -27.62 -11.00
N GLN A 176 2.59 -27.55 -9.67
CA GLN A 176 1.92 -28.48 -8.78
C GLN A 176 0.90 -27.71 -7.95
N PRO A 177 -0.39 -28.10 -7.97
CA PRO A 177 -1.42 -27.44 -7.16
C PRO A 177 -1.04 -27.43 -5.68
N ARG A 178 -1.28 -26.30 -5.02
CA ARG A 178 -1.10 -26.13 -3.58
C ARG A 178 -2.04 -25.06 -3.06
N ASP A 179 -2.47 -25.24 -1.82
CA ASP A 179 -3.20 -24.21 -1.10
C ASP A 179 -2.26 -23.08 -0.67
N ASN A 180 -2.79 -21.86 -0.58
CA ASN A 180 -2.05 -20.67 -0.15
C ASN A 180 -0.72 -20.50 -0.91
N ALA A 181 -0.78 -20.69 -2.23
CA ALA A 181 0.36 -20.38 -3.09
C ALA A 181 0.63 -18.87 -3.08
N PRO A 182 1.90 -18.44 -3.12
CA PRO A 182 2.25 -17.05 -3.34
C PRO A 182 1.82 -16.53 -4.72
N LEU A 183 1.77 -15.21 -4.87
CA LEU A 183 1.44 -14.55 -6.14
C LEU A 183 2.61 -13.69 -6.65
N TYR A 184 2.99 -13.92 -7.90
CA TYR A 184 3.99 -13.17 -8.65
C TYR A 184 3.32 -12.30 -9.72
N VAL A 185 3.19 -11.01 -9.47
CA VAL A 185 2.54 -10.04 -10.38
C VAL A 185 3.58 -9.44 -11.33
N VAL A 186 3.28 -9.44 -12.63
CA VAL A 186 4.21 -9.03 -13.69
C VAL A 186 3.63 -7.88 -14.51
N LEU A 187 4.40 -6.78 -14.59
CA LEU A 187 4.13 -5.64 -15.46
C LEU A 187 5.13 -5.63 -16.62
N HIS A 188 4.62 -5.60 -17.85
CA HIS A 188 5.43 -5.74 -19.06
C HIS A 188 6.18 -4.45 -19.48
N SER A 189 7.21 -4.60 -20.31
CA SER A 189 7.90 -3.47 -20.96
C SER A 189 7.02 -2.83 -22.04
N ALA A 190 7.34 -1.59 -22.45
CA ALA A 190 6.55 -0.86 -23.46
C ALA A 190 6.46 -1.56 -24.83
N GLY A 191 7.45 -2.39 -25.18
CA GLY A 191 7.47 -3.16 -26.43
C GLY A 191 6.70 -4.48 -26.41
N HIS A 192 5.96 -4.77 -25.33
CA HIS A 192 5.25 -6.04 -25.14
C HIS A 192 3.75 -5.80 -24.87
N ASP A 193 2.98 -6.87 -24.97
CA ASP A 193 1.70 -7.11 -24.31
C ASP A 193 1.84 -8.26 -23.31
N VAL A 194 0.75 -8.57 -22.63
CA VAL A 194 0.65 -9.72 -21.75
C VAL A 194 1.06 -11.06 -22.42
N HIS A 195 0.76 -11.26 -23.70
CA HIS A 195 1.07 -12.51 -24.40
C HIS A 195 2.54 -12.64 -24.76
N SER A 196 3.11 -11.62 -25.42
CA SER A 196 4.54 -11.58 -25.74
C SER A 196 5.39 -11.54 -24.47
N CYS A 197 4.93 -10.90 -23.40
CA CYS A 197 5.56 -10.93 -22.09
C CYS A 197 5.62 -12.36 -21.53
N LEU A 198 4.51 -13.10 -21.56
CA LEU A 198 4.50 -14.50 -21.15
C LEU A 198 5.40 -15.34 -22.05
N GLU A 199 5.37 -15.16 -23.38
CA GLU A 199 6.21 -15.90 -24.33
C GLU A 199 7.72 -15.74 -24.08
N CYS A 200 8.17 -14.58 -23.58
CA CYS A 200 9.57 -14.39 -23.16
C CYS A 200 10.02 -15.46 -22.15
N THR A 201 9.11 -15.96 -21.32
CA THR A 201 9.43 -16.91 -20.25
C THR A 201 9.76 -18.34 -20.72
N LYS A 202 9.63 -18.61 -22.03
CA LYS A 202 10.08 -19.88 -22.63
C LYS A 202 11.61 -19.97 -22.77
N THR A 203 12.29 -18.83 -22.74
CA THR A 203 13.71 -18.73 -23.06
C THR A 203 14.48 -18.09 -21.92
N VAL A 204 15.34 -18.87 -21.27
CA VAL A 204 16.30 -18.35 -20.28
C VAL A 204 17.14 -17.25 -20.90
N GLY A 205 17.29 -16.12 -20.21
CA GLY A 205 17.99 -14.94 -20.70
C GLY A 205 17.10 -13.97 -21.49
N ASN A 206 15.80 -14.19 -21.58
CA ASN A 206 14.87 -13.27 -22.23
C ASN A 206 13.90 -12.68 -21.20
N HIS A 207 14.16 -11.44 -20.77
CA HIS A 207 13.37 -10.76 -19.73
C HIS A 207 13.19 -11.64 -18.49
N ASP A 208 14.31 -12.05 -17.89
CA ASP A 208 14.33 -13.06 -16.83
C ASP A 208 13.39 -12.74 -15.65
N ILE A 209 13.15 -11.46 -15.36
CA ILE A 209 12.21 -11.04 -14.31
C ILE A 209 10.75 -11.44 -14.54
N TYR A 210 10.34 -11.74 -15.77
CA TYR A 210 8.98 -12.21 -16.04
C TYR A 210 8.77 -13.67 -15.61
N HIS A 211 9.84 -14.42 -15.29
CA HIS A 211 9.75 -15.81 -14.89
C HIS A 211 9.36 -15.92 -13.42
N ALA A 212 8.12 -16.33 -13.17
CA ALA A 212 7.67 -16.68 -11.83
C ALA A 212 8.17 -18.07 -11.42
N PRO A 213 8.45 -18.33 -10.13
CA PRO A 213 8.76 -19.67 -9.66
C PRO A 213 7.66 -20.69 -9.96
N ASP A 214 8.03 -21.96 -10.08
CA ASP A 214 7.13 -23.07 -10.44
C ASP A 214 6.03 -23.30 -9.38
N ASP A 215 6.24 -22.89 -8.13
CA ASP A 215 5.30 -23.05 -7.02
C ASP A 215 4.43 -21.81 -6.72
N PHE A 216 4.50 -20.79 -7.57
CA PHE A 216 3.75 -19.53 -7.43
C PHE A 216 2.60 -19.49 -8.43
N PHE A 217 1.51 -18.80 -8.11
CA PHE A 217 0.68 -18.21 -9.17
C PHE A 217 1.42 -17.05 -9.80
N ALA A 218 1.25 -16.84 -11.10
CA ALA A 218 1.75 -15.64 -11.78
C ALA A 218 0.61 -14.90 -12.46
N LEU A 219 0.50 -13.60 -12.19
CA LEU A 219 -0.48 -12.71 -12.80
C LEU A 219 0.23 -11.77 -13.77
N TYR A 220 -0.04 -11.93 -15.06
CA TYR A 220 0.45 -11.04 -16.10
C TYR A 220 -0.68 -10.09 -16.48
N LEU A 221 -0.41 -8.78 -16.44
CA LEU A 221 -1.40 -7.72 -16.69
C LEU A 221 -1.11 -7.00 -18.01
N ASP A 222 -2.16 -6.63 -18.73
CA ASP A 222 -2.09 -5.70 -19.87
C ASP A 222 -2.65 -4.31 -19.50
N CYS A 223 -2.19 -3.29 -20.20
CA CYS A 223 -2.67 -1.91 -20.11
C CYS A 223 -2.70 -1.19 -21.47
N ARG A 224 -2.57 -1.91 -22.59
CA ARG A 224 -2.47 -1.30 -23.91
C ARG A 224 -3.81 -1.02 -24.58
N ALA A 225 -4.92 -1.57 -24.10
CA ALA A 225 -6.21 -1.38 -24.76
C ALA A 225 -6.64 0.10 -24.75
N ASN A 226 -6.15 0.88 -23.78
CA ASN A 226 -6.41 2.30 -23.66
C ASN A 226 -5.14 3.10 -23.96
N LYS A 227 -5.20 3.92 -25.01
CA LYS A 227 -4.06 4.75 -25.43
C LYS A 227 -3.64 5.72 -24.31
N GLY A 228 -2.40 5.61 -23.86
CA GLY A 228 -1.81 6.47 -22.83
C GLY A 228 -2.14 6.07 -21.39
N ASP A 229 -2.79 4.93 -21.19
CA ASP A 229 -3.21 4.42 -19.87
C ASP A 229 -2.15 3.54 -19.20
N TRP A 230 -0.87 3.74 -19.52
CA TRP A 230 0.23 2.87 -19.09
C TRP A 230 0.33 2.73 -17.55
N TRP A 231 0.25 1.47 -17.07
CA TRP A 231 0.39 1.00 -15.68
C TRP A 231 -0.41 1.72 -14.59
N TRP A 232 0.06 2.87 -14.10
CA TRP A 232 -0.67 3.72 -13.15
C TRP A 232 -1.17 4.98 -13.84
N GLY A 233 -1.39 4.91 -15.16
CA GLY A 233 -1.84 6.02 -15.98
C GLY A 233 -0.73 7.03 -16.28
N ILE A 234 0.54 6.64 -16.20
CA ILE A 234 1.74 7.50 -16.25
C ILE A 234 1.73 8.61 -17.33
N GLU A 235 1.19 8.36 -18.53
CA GLU A 235 1.19 9.38 -19.60
C GLU A 235 0.05 10.39 -19.43
N LYS A 236 -1.08 9.95 -18.87
CA LYS A 236 -2.33 10.72 -18.74
C LYS A 236 -2.51 11.34 -17.34
N TYR A 237 -1.97 10.68 -16.31
CA TYR A 237 -2.11 10.97 -14.88
C TYR A 237 -0.71 11.04 -14.24
N LYS A 238 0.02 12.11 -14.56
CA LYS A 238 1.43 12.31 -14.12
C LYS A 238 1.59 12.71 -12.65
N GLY A 239 0.50 12.97 -11.94
CA GLY A 239 0.51 13.47 -10.57
C GLY A 239 0.38 12.39 -9.50
N SER A 240 0.12 12.82 -8.26
CA SER A 240 -0.08 12.00 -7.06
C SER A 240 -1.48 11.37 -6.94
N GLU A 241 -2.35 11.59 -7.92
CA GLU A 241 -3.73 11.06 -7.92
C GLU A 241 -3.80 9.59 -8.35
N VAL A 242 -4.64 8.80 -7.67
CA VAL A 242 -4.89 7.40 -8.04
C VAL A 242 -5.65 7.35 -9.37
N SER A 243 -5.02 6.79 -10.40
CA SER A 243 -5.58 6.73 -11.75
C SER A 243 -6.58 5.57 -11.94
N PRO A 244 -7.41 5.63 -12.99
CA PRO A 244 -8.25 4.49 -13.40
C PRO A 244 -7.47 3.18 -13.59
N THR A 245 -6.27 3.24 -14.19
CA THR A 245 -5.41 2.06 -14.41
C THR A 245 -4.96 1.45 -13.11
N GLU A 246 -4.54 2.27 -12.15
CA GLU A 246 -4.12 1.79 -10.84
C GLU A 246 -5.28 1.08 -10.13
N LYS A 247 -6.48 1.66 -10.15
CA LYS A 247 -7.68 1.02 -9.56
C LYS A 247 -7.98 -0.33 -10.23
N ARG A 248 -7.89 -0.39 -11.57
CA ARG A 248 -8.09 -1.63 -12.33
C ARG A 248 -7.05 -2.69 -11.95
N VAL A 249 -5.77 -2.33 -11.96
CA VAL A 249 -4.68 -3.25 -11.60
C VAL A 249 -4.86 -3.79 -10.18
N MET A 250 -5.14 -2.91 -9.20
CA MET A 250 -5.32 -3.33 -7.81
C MET A 250 -6.56 -4.20 -7.62
N ASP A 251 -7.69 -3.87 -8.24
CA ASP A 251 -8.89 -4.71 -8.21
C ASP A 251 -8.66 -6.08 -8.88
N THR A 252 -7.88 -6.14 -9.96
CA THR A 252 -7.48 -7.41 -10.60
C THR A 252 -6.63 -8.27 -9.67
N ILE A 253 -5.67 -7.67 -8.97
CA ILE A 253 -4.84 -8.39 -7.99
C ILE A 253 -5.70 -8.93 -6.85
N GLN A 254 -6.58 -8.09 -6.28
CA GLN A 254 -7.49 -8.49 -5.19
C GLN A 254 -8.44 -9.61 -5.63
N TRP A 255 -9.00 -9.52 -6.84
CA TRP A 255 -9.85 -10.56 -7.40
C TRP A 255 -9.08 -11.88 -7.56
N VAL A 256 -7.86 -11.85 -8.11
CA VAL A 256 -7.02 -13.06 -8.23
C VAL A 256 -6.69 -13.63 -6.85
N MET A 257 -6.34 -12.79 -5.87
CA MET A 257 -6.07 -13.24 -4.51
C MET A 257 -7.25 -14.02 -3.92
N LYS A 258 -8.45 -13.46 -4.04
CA LYS A 258 -9.69 -14.09 -3.57
C LYS A 258 -10.03 -15.35 -4.36
N GLN A 259 -9.97 -15.30 -5.69
CA GLN A 259 -10.40 -16.37 -6.58
C GLN A 259 -9.56 -17.64 -6.45
N TYR A 260 -8.24 -17.48 -6.23
CA TYR A 260 -7.30 -18.61 -6.20
C TYR A 260 -6.77 -18.93 -4.81
N GLY A 261 -7.28 -18.29 -3.75
CA GLY A 261 -6.84 -18.54 -2.37
C GLY A 261 -5.35 -18.28 -2.18
N ILE A 262 -4.88 -17.12 -2.65
CA ILE A 262 -3.47 -16.72 -2.58
C ILE A 262 -3.08 -16.44 -1.12
N ASP A 263 -1.84 -16.78 -0.75
CA ASP A 263 -1.24 -16.30 0.50
C ASP A 263 -1.05 -14.77 0.44
N GLU A 264 -1.94 -14.04 1.11
CA GLU A 264 -1.94 -12.58 1.16
C GLU A 264 -0.66 -11.97 1.74
N ASN A 265 0.14 -12.76 2.46
CA ASN A 265 1.41 -12.30 3.02
C ASN A 265 2.58 -12.49 2.05
N ARG A 266 2.33 -13.09 0.88
CA ARG A 266 3.33 -13.44 -0.13
C ARG A 266 2.87 -13.03 -1.54
N VAL A 267 2.59 -11.75 -1.70
CA VAL A 267 2.32 -11.11 -2.99
C VAL A 267 3.49 -10.23 -3.37
N TYR A 268 3.99 -10.41 -4.59
CA TYR A 268 5.21 -9.78 -5.09
C TYR A 268 4.95 -9.11 -6.43
N LEU A 269 5.46 -7.89 -6.62
CA LEU A 269 5.34 -7.15 -7.89
C LEU A 269 6.67 -7.04 -8.59
N CYS A 270 6.69 -7.23 -9.90
CA CYS A 270 7.89 -7.06 -10.69
C CYS A 270 7.63 -6.47 -12.07
N GLY A 271 8.70 -5.94 -12.69
CA GLY A 271 8.64 -5.44 -14.04
C GLY A 271 9.98 -4.91 -14.56
N ASN A 272 10.05 -4.79 -15.89
CA ASN A 272 11.22 -4.30 -16.61
C ASN A 272 10.88 -3.04 -17.41
N SER A 273 11.81 -2.08 -17.53
CA SER A 273 11.62 -0.88 -18.35
C SER A 273 10.38 -0.10 -17.88
N MET A 274 9.39 0.13 -18.76
CA MET A 274 8.11 0.74 -18.39
C MET A 274 7.39 -0.03 -17.28
N GLY A 275 7.46 -1.37 -17.27
CA GLY A 275 6.94 -2.19 -16.17
C GLY A 275 7.77 -2.07 -14.89
N GLY A 276 9.06 -1.74 -14.99
CA GLY A 276 9.91 -1.40 -13.85
C GLY A 276 9.47 -0.08 -13.21
N SER A 277 9.22 0.95 -14.02
CA SER A 277 8.58 2.19 -13.54
C SER A 277 7.19 1.92 -12.96
N GLY A 278 6.44 0.98 -13.55
CA GLY A 278 5.19 0.39 -13.00
C GLY A 278 5.34 -0.13 -11.60
N THR A 279 6.35 -0.96 -11.44
CA THR A 279 6.64 -1.64 -10.18
C THR A 279 6.97 -0.63 -9.09
N LEU A 280 7.74 0.41 -9.40
CA LEU A 280 8.04 1.46 -8.43
C LEU A 280 6.83 2.38 -8.18
N GLY A 281 6.21 2.91 -9.25
CA GLY A 281 5.16 3.91 -9.15
C GLY A 281 3.86 3.42 -8.51
N LEU A 282 3.51 2.15 -8.77
CA LEU A 282 2.36 1.49 -8.15
C LEU A 282 2.80 0.77 -6.86
N GLY A 283 3.81 -0.10 -6.93
CA GLY A 283 4.15 -1.02 -5.85
C GLY A 283 4.58 -0.35 -4.55
N VAL A 284 5.41 0.71 -4.60
CA VAL A 284 5.94 1.35 -3.39
C VAL A 284 4.84 1.95 -2.50
N ARG A 285 3.69 2.30 -3.08
CA ARG A 285 2.52 2.84 -2.34
C ARG A 285 1.68 1.77 -1.66
N HIS A 286 1.76 0.53 -2.12
CA HIS A 286 0.81 -0.54 -1.77
C HIS A 286 1.48 -1.63 -0.94
N GLY A 287 2.15 -1.24 0.15
CA GLY A 287 2.78 -2.19 1.08
C GLY A 287 1.80 -2.97 1.95
N ASP A 288 0.52 -2.60 1.93
CA ASP A 288 -0.63 -3.35 2.41
C ASP A 288 -1.00 -4.55 1.52
N VAL A 289 -0.56 -4.53 0.25
CA VAL A 289 -0.73 -5.62 -0.71
C VAL A 289 0.59 -6.37 -0.92
N PHE A 290 1.69 -5.66 -1.19
CA PHE A 290 2.96 -6.28 -1.59
C PHE A 290 3.90 -6.50 -0.40
N ALA A 291 4.45 -7.70 -0.30
CA ALA A 291 5.53 -8.00 0.65
C ALA A 291 6.86 -7.36 0.20
N ALA A 292 7.19 -7.50 -1.09
CA ALA A 292 8.36 -6.93 -1.73
C ALA A 292 8.10 -6.66 -3.23
N VAL A 293 8.88 -5.75 -3.81
CA VAL A 293 8.82 -5.40 -5.23
C VAL A 293 10.20 -5.39 -5.87
N LYS A 294 10.29 -5.79 -7.14
CA LYS A 294 11.55 -5.84 -7.89
C LYS A 294 11.44 -5.12 -9.23
N ALA A 295 12.17 -4.03 -9.41
CA ALA A 295 12.17 -3.23 -10.63
C ALA A 295 13.51 -3.34 -11.37
N ASN A 296 13.44 -3.53 -12.69
CA ASN A 296 14.61 -3.61 -13.55
C ASN A 296 14.64 -2.49 -14.56
N VAL A 297 15.80 -1.83 -14.66
CA VAL A 297 16.07 -0.73 -15.59
C VAL A 297 14.84 0.15 -15.78
N PRO A 298 14.25 0.70 -14.69
CA PRO A 298 12.99 1.44 -14.79
C PRO A 298 13.09 2.51 -15.88
N ALA A 299 12.08 2.62 -16.73
CA ALA A 299 11.99 3.65 -17.77
C ALA A 299 11.63 5.04 -17.18
N GLY A 300 12.32 5.44 -16.10
CA GLY A 300 12.03 6.63 -15.30
C GLY A 300 11.66 6.29 -13.85
N VAL A 301 12.14 7.11 -12.93
CA VAL A 301 11.85 7.07 -11.47
C VAL A 301 11.19 8.34 -10.95
N GLU A 302 11.12 9.39 -11.78
CA GLU A 302 10.38 10.63 -11.48
C GLU A 302 8.93 10.36 -11.11
N HIS A 303 8.39 9.24 -11.57
CA HIS A 303 7.03 8.87 -11.32
C HIS A 303 6.81 8.33 -9.92
N VAL A 304 7.66 7.42 -9.42
CA VAL A 304 7.59 7.05 -8.00
C VAL A 304 7.85 8.27 -7.13
N SER A 305 8.73 9.18 -7.54
CA SER A 305 8.97 10.44 -6.82
C SER A 305 7.71 11.32 -6.74
N SER A 306 6.97 11.46 -7.84
CA SER A 306 5.69 12.19 -7.83
C SER A 306 4.64 11.48 -6.97
N ARG A 307 4.52 10.16 -7.13
CA ARG A 307 3.55 9.32 -6.42
C ARG A 307 3.82 9.28 -4.92
N MET A 308 5.08 9.29 -4.49
CA MET A 308 5.44 9.23 -3.07
C MET A 308 5.71 10.61 -2.44
N HIS A 309 5.53 11.69 -3.20
CA HIS A 309 5.84 13.06 -2.77
C HIS A 309 7.29 13.19 -2.27
N PHE A 310 8.24 12.63 -3.02
CA PHE A 310 9.66 12.65 -2.65
C PHE A 310 10.31 14.03 -2.81
N SER A 311 9.79 14.87 -3.71
CA SER A 311 10.31 16.22 -3.93
C SER A 311 9.97 17.21 -2.80
N SER A 312 9.01 16.91 -1.92
CA SER A 312 8.54 17.81 -0.87
C SER A 312 9.08 17.52 0.54
N GLU A 313 10.08 16.63 0.67
CA GLU A 313 10.63 16.07 1.93
C GLU A 313 9.60 15.29 2.77
N GLU A 314 8.35 15.75 2.88
CA GLU A 314 7.21 15.10 3.52
C GLU A 314 6.04 14.95 2.53
N ALA A 315 5.24 13.89 2.70
CA ALA A 315 3.98 13.76 1.96
C ALA A 315 2.95 14.72 2.58
N PRO A 316 1.94 15.19 1.80
CA PRO A 316 0.83 15.96 2.35
C PRO A 316 0.22 15.27 3.57
N ALA A 317 -0.16 16.04 4.60
CA ALA A 317 -0.63 15.48 5.89
C ALA A 317 -1.91 14.62 5.76
N ASP A 318 -2.68 14.84 4.69
CA ASP A 318 -3.88 14.10 4.30
C ASP A 318 -3.57 12.80 3.53
N VAL A 319 -2.32 12.57 3.14
CA VAL A 319 -1.88 11.37 2.43
C VAL A 319 -1.09 10.46 3.36
N MET A 320 -1.73 9.40 3.84
CA MET A 320 -1.06 8.33 4.59
C MET A 320 -0.73 7.15 3.66
N PHE A 321 0.50 6.66 3.76
CA PHE A 321 0.94 5.44 3.10
C PHE A 321 1.05 4.30 4.11
N PRO A 322 0.68 3.06 3.75
CA PRO A 322 1.12 1.90 4.51
C PRO A 322 2.65 1.83 4.49
N ASP A 323 3.24 1.08 5.43
CA ASP A 323 4.67 0.78 5.37
C ASP A 323 5.01 0.11 4.02
N PRO A 324 5.93 0.68 3.23
CA PRO A 324 6.15 0.28 1.85
C PRO A 324 6.73 -1.15 1.75
N PRO A 325 6.52 -1.87 0.63
CA PRO A 325 7.21 -3.13 0.38
C PRO A 325 8.72 -2.95 0.38
N VAL A 326 9.47 -4.03 0.67
CA VAL A 326 10.92 -4.02 0.45
C VAL A 326 11.19 -3.84 -1.04
N VAL A 327 11.94 -2.80 -1.40
CA VAL A 327 12.23 -2.46 -2.79
C VAL A 327 13.58 -3.01 -3.20
N ILE A 328 13.59 -3.77 -4.29
CA ILE A 328 14.78 -4.19 -5.00
C ILE A 328 14.77 -3.45 -6.33
N ASP A 329 15.78 -2.62 -6.55
CA ASP A 329 15.96 -1.89 -7.79
C ASP A 329 17.30 -2.24 -8.42
N TYR A 330 17.34 -2.40 -9.73
CA TYR A 330 18.61 -2.28 -10.42
C TYR A 330 18.49 -1.50 -11.70
N SER A 331 19.52 -0.70 -11.94
CA SER A 331 19.53 0.32 -12.97
C SER A 331 20.92 0.41 -13.58
N ALA A 332 21.04 1.00 -14.76
CA ALA A 332 22.32 1.14 -15.44
C ALA A 332 22.65 2.61 -15.60
N GLN A 333 23.80 3.03 -15.12
CA GLN A 333 24.20 4.44 -15.19
C GLN A 333 24.34 4.94 -16.63
N ASN A 334 24.64 4.04 -17.57
CA ASN A 334 24.73 4.31 -19.00
C ASN A 334 23.40 4.10 -19.76
N ASP A 335 22.29 3.90 -19.04
CA ASP A 335 20.94 3.94 -19.61
C ASP A 335 20.34 5.34 -19.44
N ARG A 336 19.88 5.95 -20.53
CA ARG A 336 19.26 7.28 -20.52
C ARG A 336 18.02 7.39 -19.62
N TRP A 337 17.35 6.27 -19.34
CA TRP A 337 16.16 6.23 -18.48
C TRP A 337 16.47 6.20 -16.98
N SER A 338 17.74 5.99 -16.62
CA SER A 338 18.18 5.94 -15.22
C SER A 338 18.29 7.31 -14.53
N LYS A 339 17.98 8.40 -15.23
CA LYS A 339 18.00 9.75 -14.64
C LYS A 339 17.07 9.84 -13.42
N GLY A 340 17.57 10.45 -12.34
CA GLY A 340 16.80 10.70 -11.10
C GLY A 340 16.94 9.62 -10.02
N HIS A 341 17.73 8.57 -10.24
CA HIS A 341 17.95 7.54 -9.22
C HIS A 341 18.70 8.08 -7.98
N ASP A 342 19.47 9.16 -8.11
CA ASP A 342 20.08 9.86 -6.98
C ASP A 342 19.03 10.48 -6.05
N GLU A 343 18.01 11.14 -6.63
CA GLU A 343 16.90 11.72 -5.88
C GLU A 343 16.02 10.64 -5.26
N PHE A 344 15.69 9.60 -6.04
CA PHE A 344 14.95 8.44 -5.55
C PHE A 344 15.66 7.80 -4.34
N THR A 345 16.96 7.52 -4.45
CA THR A 345 17.75 6.89 -3.37
C THR A 345 17.82 7.80 -2.15
N ARG A 346 18.02 9.10 -2.34
CA ARG A 346 18.05 10.10 -1.26
C ARG A 346 16.72 10.15 -0.52
N ALA A 347 15.61 10.14 -1.24
CA ALA A 347 14.28 10.18 -0.66
C ALA A 347 13.93 8.88 0.09
N MET A 348 14.27 7.71 -0.48
CA MET A 348 14.11 6.42 0.20
C MET A 348 14.90 6.41 1.52
N ASN A 349 16.14 6.90 1.51
CA ASN A 349 16.96 7.02 2.72
C ASN A 349 16.33 8.01 3.74
N ALA A 350 15.96 9.21 3.31
CA ALA A 350 15.35 10.23 4.18
C ALA A 350 14.03 9.75 4.84
N ARG A 351 13.21 9.01 4.09
CA ARG A 351 11.95 8.43 4.58
C ARG A 351 12.14 7.13 5.35
N ARG A 352 13.37 6.61 5.46
CA ARG A 352 13.66 5.30 6.04
C ARG A 352 12.85 4.21 5.35
N TYR A 353 12.74 4.24 4.03
CA TYR A 353 12.08 3.21 3.24
C TYR A 353 13.08 2.13 2.78
N PRO A 354 12.67 0.84 2.78
CA PRO A 354 13.55 -0.28 2.48
C PRO A 354 13.97 -0.27 1.01
N LEU A 355 15.27 -0.07 0.76
CA LEU A 355 15.86 -0.09 -0.58
C LEU A 355 17.11 -0.96 -0.62
N PHE A 356 17.14 -1.89 -1.56
CA PHE A 356 18.33 -2.58 -2.04
C PHE A 356 18.50 -2.21 -3.50
N MET A 357 19.64 -1.60 -3.84
CA MET A 357 19.88 -1.09 -5.18
C MET A 357 21.18 -1.66 -5.75
N TYR A 358 21.20 -1.96 -7.04
CA TYR A 358 22.38 -2.43 -7.75
C TYR A 358 22.54 -1.72 -9.09
N TRP A 359 23.77 -1.40 -9.50
CA TRP A 359 24.01 -0.80 -10.81
C TRP A 359 25.29 -1.28 -11.47
N GLY A 360 25.38 -1.06 -12.78
CA GLY A 360 26.54 -1.37 -13.61
C GLY A 360 26.33 -0.96 -15.06
N PRO A 361 27.39 -1.01 -15.89
CA PRO A 361 27.36 -0.47 -17.26
C PRO A 361 26.69 -1.41 -18.28
N PHE A 362 25.52 -1.96 -17.95
CA PHE A 362 24.80 -2.92 -18.80
C PHE A 362 23.74 -2.29 -19.71
N GLY A 363 23.56 -0.97 -19.68
CA GLY A 363 22.56 -0.26 -20.47
C GLY A 363 21.13 -0.72 -20.15
N HIS A 364 20.22 -0.57 -21.12
CA HIS A 364 18.81 -0.96 -20.97
C HIS A 364 18.60 -2.49 -21.13
N ALA A 365 19.34 -3.30 -20.36
CA ALA A 365 19.36 -4.74 -20.46
C ALA A 365 18.18 -5.41 -19.73
N ASN A 366 17.76 -6.58 -20.25
CA ASN A 366 16.69 -7.42 -19.69
C ASN A 366 17.14 -8.87 -19.41
N ASN A 367 18.43 -9.16 -19.62
CA ASN A 367 19.03 -10.49 -19.51
C ASN A 367 19.93 -10.54 -18.29
N HIS A 368 19.55 -11.33 -17.28
CA HIS A 368 20.29 -11.47 -16.02
C HIS A 368 21.70 -11.99 -16.26
N ALA A 369 21.91 -12.97 -17.15
CA ALA A 369 23.24 -13.50 -17.42
C ALA A 369 24.21 -12.43 -17.97
N ASN A 370 23.72 -11.43 -18.69
CA ASN A 370 24.54 -10.30 -19.14
C ASN A 370 24.78 -9.29 -18.01
N ILE A 371 23.76 -9.01 -17.20
CA ILE A 371 23.88 -8.09 -16.06
C ILE A 371 24.84 -8.67 -15.00
N LEU A 372 24.74 -9.96 -14.72
CA LEU A 372 25.61 -10.71 -13.77
C LEU A 372 27.09 -10.68 -14.15
N LYS A 373 27.44 -10.41 -15.42
CA LYS A 373 28.86 -10.24 -15.82
C LYS A 373 29.49 -8.98 -15.25
N VAL A 374 28.68 -7.96 -14.95
CA VAL A 374 29.16 -6.67 -14.46
C VAL A 374 28.69 -6.38 -13.04
N ASN A 375 27.55 -6.92 -12.61
CA ASN A 375 27.08 -6.85 -11.24
C ASN A 375 26.42 -8.17 -10.83
N ASP A 376 27.14 -9.00 -10.06
CA ASP A 376 26.69 -10.31 -9.59
C ASP A 376 25.82 -10.26 -8.31
N LEU A 377 25.48 -9.07 -7.83
CA LEU A 377 24.66 -8.87 -6.62
C LEU A 377 23.15 -8.75 -6.91
N ILE A 378 22.71 -8.63 -8.17
CA ILE A 378 21.29 -8.39 -8.55
C ILE A 378 20.31 -9.48 -8.08
N ASN A 379 20.82 -10.64 -7.68
CA ASN A 379 20.08 -11.78 -7.15
C ASN A 379 20.54 -12.18 -5.75
N SER A 380 21.32 -11.33 -5.07
CA SER A 380 21.91 -11.65 -3.77
C SER A 380 20.90 -11.63 -2.61
N LEU A 381 19.80 -10.87 -2.75
CA LEU A 381 18.71 -10.84 -1.78
C LEU A 381 17.55 -11.73 -2.27
N ASP A 382 17.17 -12.69 -1.43
CA ASP A 382 16.00 -13.53 -1.66
C ASP A 382 14.70 -12.80 -1.27
N TRP A 383 14.30 -11.89 -2.14
CA TRP A 383 13.13 -11.03 -1.94
C TRP A 383 11.79 -11.79 -1.94
N LEU A 384 11.75 -13.02 -2.49
CA LEU A 384 10.55 -13.87 -2.53
C LEU A 384 10.28 -14.65 -1.23
N ASN A 385 11.18 -14.48 -0.25
CA ASN A 385 11.00 -14.96 1.12
C ASN A 385 10.52 -13.87 2.09
N ILE A 386 10.47 -12.61 1.65
CA ILE A 386 9.94 -11.51 2.46
C ILE A 386 8.42 -11.67 2.62
N ARG A 387 7.91 -11.38 3.81
CA ARG A 387 6.49 -11.50 4.14
C ARG A 387 5.87 -10.19 4.61
N LYS A 388 4.56 -10.05 4.42
CA LYS A 388 3.79 -8.88 4.86
C LYS A 388 3.41 -8.92 6.35
N ASN A 389 3.30 -10.11 6.93
CA ASN A 389 3.02 -10.29 8.36
C ASN A 389 4.29 -10.35 9.21
N GLU A 390 5.37 -9.73 8.74
CA GLU A 390 6.65 -9.70 9.41
C GLU A 390 7.23 -8.28 9.39
N ALA A 391 7.84 -7.88 10.51
CA ALA A 391 8.64 -6.67 10.56
C ALA A 391 9.90 -6.80 9.68
N TYR A 392 10.49 -5.67 9.30
CA TYR A 392 11.79 -5.67 8.64
C TYR A 392 12.65 -4.48 9.07
N PRO A 393 13.98 -4.64 9.10
CA PRO A 393 14.90 -3.53 9.23
C PRO A 393 14.97 -2.73 7.92
N VAL A 394 15.13 -1.42 8.06
CA VAL A 394 15.54 -0.52 7.00
C VAL A 394 16.93 -0.01 7.32
N PHE A 395 17.86 -0.26 6.39
CA PHE A 395 19.24 0.20 6.48
C PHE A 395 19.39 1.53 5.75
N THR A 396 19.77 2.56 6.49
CA THR A 396 20.06 3.89 5.97
C THR A 396 21.48 4.29 6.35
N ASN A 397 22.12 5.13 5.54
CA ASN A 397 23.49 5.62 5.79
C ASN A 397 24.53 4.49 6.01
N GLY A 398 24.39 3.39 5.27
CA GLY A 398 25.29 2.25 5.31
C GLY A 398 26.70 2.62 4.83
N SER A 399 27.73 2.44 5.65
CA SER A 399 29.13 2.77 5.30
C SER A 399 29.74 1.83 4.25
N SER A 400 29.04 0.75 3.92
CA SER A 400 29.39 -0.18 2.85
C SER A 400 28.72 0.15 1.52
N ASN A 401 27.88 1.19 1.46
CA ASN A 401 27.21 1.59 0.22
C ASN A 401 28.21 2.27 -0.71
N ASP A 402 28.12 1.97 -2.00
CA ASP A 402 28.96 2.60 -3.02
C ASP A 402 28.43 4.00 -3.38
N GLU A 403 29.30 4.86 -3.88
CA GLU A 403 28.91 6.19 -4.36
C GLU A 403 28.01 6.07 -5.59
N LEU A 404 26.86 6.76 -5.56
CA LEU A 404 25.91 6.72 -6.67
C LEU A 404 26.52 7.37 -7.92
N PRO A 405 26.39 6.75 -9.11
CA PRO A 405 26.93 7.32 -10.34
C PRO A 405 26.06 8.44 -10.91
N TRP A 406 24.86 8.68 -10.37
CA TRP A 406 23.97 9.74 -10.84
C TRP A 406 24.07 11.00 -9.97
N PRO A 407 23.93 12.20 -10.56
CA PRO A 407 23.78 12.47 -12.00
C PRO A 407 25.12 12.60 -12.74
N ASP A 408 26.26 12.59 -12.04
CA ASP A 408 27.52 13.14 -12.53
C ASP A 408 28.47 12.13 -13.20
N HIS A 409 28.24 10.83 -13.02
CA HIS A 409 29.15 9.75 -13.42
C HIS A 409 28.44 8.67 -14.27
N THR A 410 27.50 9.08 -15.11
CA THR A 410 26.69 8.18 -15.97
C THR A 410 27.52 7.39 -16.99
N ASP A 411 28.68 7.90 -17.38
CA ASP A 411 29.60 7.25 -18.32
C ASP A 411 30.58 6.28 -17.63
N SER A 412 30.51 6.15 -16.30
CA SER A 412 31.37 5.26 -15.52
C SER A 412 31.11 3.78 -15.86
N SER A 413 32.18 2.98 -15.91
CA SER A 413 32.09 1.52 -16.00
C SER A 413 32.00 0.83 -14.65
N GLN A 414 32.01 1.58 -13.55
CA GLN A 414 31.99 1.03 -12.20
C GLN A 414 30.58 0.53 -11.83
N SER A 415 30.51 -0.71 -11.36
CA SER A 415 29.31 -1.26 -10.74
C SER A 415 29.30 -0.96 -9.24
N GLY A 416 28.13 -0.91 -8.64
CA GLY A 416 27.98 -0.63 -7.22
C GLY A 416 26.66 -1.13 -6.64
N GLN A 417 26.50 -0.93 -5.33
CA GLN A 417 25.29 -1.29 -4.61
C GLN A 417 24.94 -0.33 -3.46
N ILE A 418 23.65 -0.33 -3.11
CA ILE A 418 23.12 0.17 -1.85
C ILE A 418 22.57 -1.02 -1.06
N ASN A 419 23.03 -1.18 0.18
CA ASN A 419 22.57 -2.16 1.17
C ASN A 419 22.75 -3.65 0.80
N GLY A 420 23.40 -3.98 -0.31
CA GLY A 420 23.51 -5.32 -0.88
C GLY A 420 24.08 -6.40 0.04
N PHE A 421 24.81 -6.03 1.09
CA PHE A 421 25.42 -6.98 2.04
C PHE A 421 24.62 -7.20 3.33
N PHE A 422 23.66 -6.35 3.68
CA PHE A 422 22.90 -6.52 4.92
C PHE A 422 21.89 -7.66 4.81
N ARG A 423 21.77 -8.48 5.87
CA ARG A 423 20.80 -9.57 5.99
C ARG A 423 20.15 -9.54 7.36
N TRP A 424 18.94 -10.08 7.45
CA TRP A 424 18.21 -10.18 8.70
C TRP A 424 17.35 -11.44 8.74
N SER A 425 16.94 -11.81 9.96
CA SER A 425 15.88 -12.77 10.23
C SER A 425 15.07 -12.29 11.42
N ASN A 426 13.74 -12.41 11.34
CA ASN A 426 12.87 -12.07 12.45
C ASN A 426 12.92 -13.17 13.50
N VAL A 427 13.03 -12.77 14.77
CA VAL A 427 13.09 -13.69 15.91
C VAL A 427 11.77 -13.68 16.64
N LYS A 428 11.32 -12.51 17.09
CA LYS A 428 10.12 -12.38 17.91
C LYS A 428 9.56 -10.97 17.90
N GLU A 429 8.23 -10.87 17.93
CA GLU A 429 7.52 -9.63 18.21
C GLU A 429 6.47 -9.86 19.30
N THR A 430 6.30 -8.89 20.20
CA THR A 430 5.24 -8.82 21.21
C THR A 430 4.69 -7.38 21.24
N ASP A 431 3.62 -7.13 22.00
CA ASP A 431 3.05 -5.78 22.11
C ASP A 431 4.06 -4.73 22.61
N ASP A 432 5.09 -5.16 23.35
CA ASP A 432 6.07 -4.30 24.01
C ASP A 432 7.51 -4.46 23.49
N SER A 433 7.76 -5.34 22.52
CA SER A 433 9.12 -5.58 22.01
C SER A 433 9.19 -6.17 20.61
N VAL A 434 10.26 -5.85 19.90
CA VAL A 434 10.65 -6.49 18.64
C VAL A 434 12.12 -6.95 18.71
N GLU A 435 12.39 -8.15 18.22
CA GLU A 435 13.69 -8.77 18.17
C GLU A 435 13.96 -9.33 16.76
N MET A 436 15.10 -8.92 16.18
CA MET A 436 15.56 -9.37 14.87
C MET A 436 17.06 -9.60 14.88
N THR A 437 17.52 -10.68 14.24
CA THR A 437 18.94 -10.95 14.03
C THR A 437 19.39 -10.18 12.80
N ILE A 438 20.53 -9.47 12.89
CA ILE A 438 21.09 -8.67 11.79
C ILE A 438 22.56 -9.05 11.58
N GLN A 439 22.95 -9.19 10.32
CA GLN A 439 24.34 -9.49 9.93
C GLN A 439 24.69 -8.91 8.56
N LEU A 440 25.98 -8.92 8.24
CA LEU A 440 26.47 -8.85 6.87
C LEU A 440 26.58 -10.27 6.31
N ILE A 441 26.16 -10.46 5.06
CA ILE A 441 26.38 -11.73 4.36
C ILE A 441 27.87 -12.07 4.32
N SER A 442 28.22 -13.34 4.48
CA SER A 442 29.61 -13.79 4.49
C SER A 442 30.09 -14.29 3.12
N PRO A 443 31.42 -14.31 2.86
CA PRO A 443 31.98 -14.94 1.65
C PRO A 443 31.70 -16.44 1.52
N THR A 444 31.28 -17.10 2.59
CA THR A 444 30.84 -18.51 2.54
C THR A 444 29.39 -18.67 2.09
N GLU A 445 28.58 -17.61 2.20
CA GLU A 445 27.16 -17.61 1.80
C GLU A 445 26.94 -16.99 0.42
N LEU A 446 27.81 -16.05 0.00
CA LEU A 446 27.69 -15.37 -1.29
C LEU A 446 29.05 -15.30 -2.01
N THR A 447 29.11 -15.96 -3.16
CA THR A 447 30.21 -15.77 -4.12
C THR A 447 29.94 -14.54 -4.96
N THR A 448 30.83 -13.54 -4.89
CA THR A 448 30.70 -12.26 -5.61
C THR A 448 32.08 -11.67 -5.91
N SER A 449 32.16 -10.91 -6.99
CA SER A 449 33.29 -10.07 -7.37
C SER A 449 33.43 -8.82 -6.50
N PHE A 450 32.37 -8.42 -5.79
CA PHE A 450 32.41 -7.31 -4.85
C PHE A 450 33.13 -7.72 -3.57
N ARG A 451 33.87 -6.77 -2.98
CA ARG A 451 34.46 -6.96 -1.66
C ARG A 451 33.36 -6.89 -0.60
N ILE A 452 32.95 -8.04 -0.09
CA ILE A 452 32.11 -8.11 1.11
C ILE A 452 32.91 -7.54 2.30
N PRO A 453 32.45 -6.47 2.98
CA PRO A 453 33.17 -5.90 4.10
C PRO A 453 33.12 -6.83 5.34
N THR A 454 34.06 -6.66 6.27
CA THR A 454 34.02 -7.35 7.58
C THR A 454 33.07 -6.67 8.56
N GLU A 455 32.86 -5.37 8.38
CA GLU A 455 31.97 -4.53 9.17
C GLU A 455 31.39 -3.39 8.33
N SER A 456 30.20 -2.92 8.71
CA SER A 456 29.54 -1.75 8.13
C SER A 456 28.74 -1.05 9.24
N THR A 457 28.72 0.28 9.25
CA THR A 457 27.81 1.03 10.13
C THR A 457 26.57 1.44 9.35
N ALA A 458 25.39 1.33 9.95
CA ALA A 458 24.14 1.83 9.39
C ALA A 458 23.23 2.38 10.47
N ASP A 459 22.38 3.34 10.11
CA ASP A 459 21.18 3.65 10.88
C ASP A 459 20.14 2.57 10.57
N ILE A 460 19.61 1.92 11.60
CA ILE A 460 18.67 0.80 11.46
C ILE A 460 17.31 1.22 11.99
N SER A 461 16.33 1.29 11.11
CA SER A 461 14.93 1.54 11.47
C SER A 461 14.12 0.26 11.42
N VAL A 462 13.13 0.09 12.31
CA VAL A 462 12.21 -1.06 12.24
C VAL A 462 10.85 -0.59 11.71
N ARG A 463 10.34 -1.29 10.71
CA ARG A 463 9.04 -1.02 10.07
C ARG A 463 8.19 -2.28 9.97
N ARG A 464 6.91 -2.09 9.67
CA ARG A 464 5.89 -3.15 9.49
C ARG A 464 5.75 -4.02 10.74
N LEU A 465 5.78 -3.36 11.90
CA LEU A 465 5.46 -3.99 13.19
C LEU A 465 4.00 -4.47 13.16
N GLN A 466 3.77 -5.70 13.63
CA GLN A 466 2.47 -6.35 13.62
C GLN A 466 1.71 -6.07 14.92
N SER A 467 2.29 -6.49 16.03
CA SER A 467 1.77 -6.41 17.39
C SER A 467 2.21 -5.12 18.09
N MET A 468 3.49 -4.79 18.01
CA MET A 468 4.08 -3.67 18.74
C MET A 468 3.56 -2.32 18.21
N LYS A 469 2.90 -1.54 19.06
CA LYS A 469 2.39 -0.20 18.71
C LYS A 469 3.32 0.88 19.24
N VAL A 470 3.87 1.68 18.35
CA VAL A 470 4.82 2.74 18.70
C VAL A 470 4.16 4.10 18.60
N ALA A 471 3.92 4.73 19.75
CA ALA A 471 3.42 6.11 19.78
C ALA A 471 4.51 7.11 19.31
N PRO A 472 4.16 8.18 18.59
CA PRO A 472 5.10 9.24 18.23
C PRO A 472 5.88 9.76 19.44
N ARG A 473 7.18 10.02 19.28
CA ARG A 473 8.07 10.57 20.34
C ARG A 473 8.23 9.73 21.62
N SER A 474 7.64 8.53 21.67
CA SER A 474 7.77 7.59 22.79
C SER A 474 9.22 7.09 22.96
N ARG A 475 9.58 6.69 24.19
CA ARG A 475 10.94 6.24 24.55
C ARG A 475 11.03 4.72 24.57
N TRP A 476 12.10 4.19 23.96
CA TRP A 476 12.36 2.77 23.85
C TRP A 476 13.79 2.44 24.26
N ASN A 477 13.97 1.30 24.90
CA ASN A 477 15.28 0.72 25.17
C ASN A 477 15.68 -0.17 24.00
N TRP A 478 16.97 -0.20 23.68
CA TRP A 478 17.51 -1.10 22.66
C TRP A 478 18.83 -1.73 23.09
N SER A 479 19.12 -2.92 22.56
CA SER A 479 20.42 -3.58 22.66
C SER A 479 20.79 -4.25 21.35
N PHE A 480 22.08 -4.25 21.03
CA PHE A 480 22.68 -4.89 19.86
C PHE A 480 24.05 -5.45 20.25
N GLY A 481 24.10 -6.74 20.60
CA GLY A 481 25.30 -7.36 21.19
C GLY A 481 25.69 -6.67 22.50
N ALA A 482 26.91 -6.13 22.57
CA ALA A 482 27.38 -5.39 23.75
C ALA A 482 26.92 -3.91 23.78
N ALA A 483 26.39 -3.38 22.67
CA ALA A 483 25.87 -2.03 22.62
C ALA A 483 24.44 -1.97 23.14
N SER A 484 24.08 -0.90 23.84
CA SER A 484 22.71 -0.67 24.30
C SER A 484 22.46 0.83 24.53
N GLY A 485 21.20 1.22 24.58
CA GLY A 485 20.83 2.59 24.90
C GLY A 485 19.32 2.83 24.90
N THR A 486 18.95 4.10 24.91
CA THR A 486 17.57 4.56 24.75
C THR A 486 17.44 5.36 23.46
N VAL A 487 16.29 5.29 22.82
CA VAL A 487 15.94 6.05 21.61
C VAL A 487 14.53 6.61 21.73
N ARG A 488 14.22 7.66 20.97
CA ARG A 488 12.86 8.15 20.79
C ARG A 488 12.38 7.86 19.38
N ALA A 489 11.16 7.36 19.26
CA ALA A 489 10.49 7.27 17.97
C ALA A 489 10.31 8.67 17.36
N ASP A 490 10.27 8.76 16.03
CA ASP A 490 10.03 10.02 15.34
C ASP A 490 8.54 10.44 15.42
N THR A 491 8.15 11.45 14.63
CA THR A 491 6.76 11.94 14.56
C THR A 491 5.80 10.93 13.95
N THR A 492 6.30 9.96 13.20
CA THR A 492 5.53 8.88 12.58
C THR A 492 5.48 7.61 13.43
N GLY A 493 6.21 7.59 14.55
CA GLY A 493 6.36 6.38 15.37
C GLY A 493 7.46 5.43 14.88
N CYS A 494 8.30 5.83 13.91
CA CYS A 494 9.42 5.01 13.46
C CYS A 494 10.58 5.09 14.46
N ILE A 495 11.11 3.92 14.87
CA ILE A 495 12.27 3.81 15.76
C ILE A 495 13.51 3.60 14.91
N THR A 496 14.51 4.47 15.04
CA THR A 496 15.79 4.37 14.33
C THR A 496 16.96 4.35 15.31
N ILE A 497 17.75 3.27 15.31
CA ILE A 497 18.99 3.21 16.08
C ILE A 497 20.14 3.69 15.20
N PRO A 498 20.81 4.81 15.56
CA PRO A 498 21.81 5.40 14.69
C PRO A 498 23.15 4.65 14.75
N ARG A 499 23.80 4.52 13.58
CA ARG A 499 25.17 4.04 13.39
C ARG A 499 25.50 2.73 14.11
N LEU A 500 24.59 1.75 14.08
CA LEU A 500 24.89 0.40 14.56
C LEU A 500 25.99 -0.23 13.69
N LYS A 501 27.01 -0.77 14.35
CA LYS A 501 28.09 -1.53 13.71
C LYS A 501 27.63 -2.97 13.49
N VAL A 502 27.35 -3.31 12.24
CA VAL A 502 26.98 -4.67 11.81
C VAL A 502 28.22 -5.39 11.31
N THR A 503 28.38 -6.66 11.68
CA THR A 503 29.49 -7.52 11.26
C THR A 503 28.95 -8.75 10.54
N ARG A 504 29.83 -9.66 10.11
CA ARG A 504 29.42 -10.94 9.53
C ARG A 504 28.88 -11.93 10.56
N ASP A 505 29.16 -11.71 11.84
CA ASP A 505 28.58 -12.49 12.91
C ASP A 505 27.16 -12.00 13.19
N PRO A 506 26.15 -12.89 13.22
CA PRO A 506 24.78 -12.51 13.56
C PRO A 506 24.66 -11.96 14.97
N VAL A 507 23.95 -10.84 15.09
CA VAL A 507 23.69 -10.17 16.37
C VAL A 507 22.23 -9.77 16.44
N ASP A 508 21.59 -10.03 17.58
CA ASP A 508 20.20 -9.67 17.81
C ASP A 508 20.07 -8.19 18.18
N LEU A 509 19.22 -7.49 17.42
CA LEU A 509 18.68 -6.19 17.77
C LEU A 509 17.37 -6.41 18.54
N LEU A 510 17.39 -6.08 19.83
CA LEU A 510 16.20 -6.05 20.67
C LEU A 510 15.80 -4.60 20.91
N ILE A 511 14.55 -4.26 20.63
CA ILE A 511 13.92 -2.99 21.00
C ILE A 511 12.74 -3.31 21.90
N LYS A 512 12.61 -2.65 23.06
CA LYS A 512 11.54 -2.90 24.02
C LYS A 512 11.11 -1.64 24.77
N SER A 513 9.89 -1.67 25.30
CA SER A 513 9.32 -0.56 26.05
C SER A 513 10.23 -0.17 27.23
N SER A 514 10.23 1.13 27.54
CA SER A 514 10.89 1.62 28.75
C SER A 514 9.96 1.39 29.94
N PRO A 515 10.43 0.78 31.04
CA PRO A 515 9.62 0.60 32.25
C PRO A 515 9.19 1.91 32.89
#